data_AF-A0A0P4WHU0-F1
#
_entry.id   AF-A0A0P4WHU0-F1
#
_cell.length_a   1.000
_cell.length_b   1.000
_cell.length_c   1.000
_cell.angle_alpha   90.00
_cell.angle_beta   90.00
_cell.angle_gamma   90.00
#
_symmetry.space_group_name_H-M   'P 1'
#
loop_
_entity.id
_entity.type
_entity.pdbx_description
1 polymer ?
#
loop_
_entity_poly.entity_id
_entity_poly.type
_entity_poly.pdbx_seq_one_letter_code
_entity_poly.pdbx_strand_id
1 'polypeptide(L)'
;MQKPSAAERMVELVRWARRRLLLPATLGTREVVFKVDTGASCSLVPWDDVQKGGLEDLVDLQPAKVGGLQVCGILRAPLMCKRSIALWGLIYVSGECKEPLLGLDVLFNHRCSLVPSRSLPHLVVREMACRVPRSVPLTRHPVTLNGHPADAFLDTGASHSLIPLDLVHALGLTVVQRQRAVTLFFTDGSEDSTEYVPHVCICLGPQEALQGERGGWEVRGRELDVYGRHGDLILGMNVLRKFRMAFHEDYRMEMSPLH
;
A
#
# COMPACT_ATOMS: atom_id res chain seq x y z
N MET A 1 -5.95 33.84 11.56
CA MET A 1 -5.43 32.84 10.61
C MET A 1 -6.38 32.76 9.42
N GLN A 2 -5.94 33.14 8.21
CA GLN A 2 -6.75 33.01 7.00
C GLN A 2 -6.82 31.53 6.60
N LYS A 3 -8.02 31.06 6.23
CA LYS A 3 -8.20 29.70 5.69
C LYS A 3 -7.55 29.63 4.29
N PRO A 4 -6.82 28.56 3.97
CA PRO A 4 -6.19 28.40 2.67
C PRO A 4 -7.24 28.40 1.54
N SER A 5 -6.87 29.04 0.43
CA SER A 5 -7.66 29.06 -0.80
C SER A 5 -7.84 27.64 -1.37
N ALA A 6 -8.78 27.46 -2.29
CA ALA A 6 -8.99 26.16 -2.93
C ALA A 6 -7.74 25.68 -3.71
N ALA A 7 -6.99 26.61 -4.32
CA ALA A 7 -5.74 26.32 -5.02
C ALA A 7 -4.61 25.92 -4.05
N GLU A 8 -4.48 26.58 -2.90
CA GLU A 8 -3.51 26.21 -1.87
C GLU A 8 -3.84 24.85 -1.25
N ARG A 9 -5.13 24.58 -0.99
CA ARG A 9 -5.59 23.26 -0.58
C ARG A 9 -5.27 22.19 -1.61
N MET A 10 -5.42 22.49 -2.91
CA MET A 10 -5.05 21.58 -3.99
C MET A 10 -3.54 21.34 -4.07
N VAL A 11 -2.72 22.38 -3.91
CA VAL A 11 -1.25 22.26 -3.92
C VAL A 11 -0.74 21.49 -2.69
N GLU A 12 -1.33 21.71 -1.51
CA GLU A 12 -1.06 20.89 -0.33
C GLU A 12 -1.52 19.45 -0.53
N LEU A 13 -2.71 19.24 -1.12
CA LEU A 13 -3.21 17.91 -1.46
C LEU A 13 -2.28 17.20 -2.44
N VAL A 14 -1.73 17.89 -3.45
CA VAL A 14 -0.77 17.36 -4.43
C VAL A 14 0.61 17.13 -3.79
N ARG A 15 1.04 17.97 -2.83
CA ARG A 15 2.29 17.74 -2.07
C ARG A 15 2.16 16.57 -1.09
N TRP A 16 0.99 16.40 -0.48
CA TRP A 16 0.65 15.28 0.41
C TRP A 16 0.46 13.99 -0.42
N ALA A 17 -0.25 14.13 -1.53
CA ALA A 17 -0.15 13.47 -2.84
C ALA A 17 1.19 12.80 -3.14
N ARG A 18 2.21 13.63 -3.33
CA ARG A 18 3.57 13.18 -3.66
C ARG A 18 4.27 12.46 -2.51
N ARG A 19 3.75 12.52 -1.28
CA ARG A 19 4.30 11.88 -0.07
C ARG A 19 3.49 10.67 0.39
N ARG A 20 2.41 10.27 -0.27
CA ARG A 20 1.63 9.07 0.07
C ARG A 20 1.05 8.52 -1.22
N LEU A 21 1.00 7.20 -1.38
CA LEU A 21 0.43 6.61 -2.59
C LEU A 21 -1.09 6.74 -2.51
N LEU A 22 -1.64 7.80 -3.13
CA LEU A 22 -3.07 8.13 -3.04
C LEU A 22 -3.74 8.16 -4.41
N LEU A 23 -4.98 7.66 -4.46
CA LEU A 23 -5.85 7.58 -5.63
C LEU A 23 -7.13 8.39 -5.37
N PRO A 24 -7.30 9.57 -5.98
CA PRO A 24 -8.59 10.26 -6.01
C PRO A 24 -9.60 9.48 -6.87
N ALA A 25 -10.78 9.21 -6.31
CA ALA A 25 -11.91 8.58 -6.98
C ALA A 25 -13.23 9.15 -6.45
N THR A 26 -14.32 8.90 -7.17
CA THR A 26 -15.67 9.24 -6.75
C THR A 26 -16.40 7.96 -6.39
N LEU A 27 -16.98 7.96 -5.20
CA LEU A 27 -17.84 6.93 -4.65
C LEU A 27 -19.28 7.47 -4.62
N GLY A 28 -20.09 7.09 -5.61
CA GLY A 28 -21.44 7.64 -5.76
C GLY A 28 -21.38 9.14 -6.03
N THR A 29 -21.90 9.95 -5.10
CA THR A 29 -21.82 11.42 -5.15
C THR A 29 -20.61 12.01 -4.41
N ARG A 30 -19.81 11.18 -3.73
CA ARG A 30 -18.75 11.63 -2.82
C ARG A 30 -17.37 11.48 -3.46
N GLU A 31 -16.59 12.55 -3.50
CA GLU A 31 -15.15 12.45 -3.80
C GLU A 31 -14.37 11.88 -2.62
N VAL A 32 -13.60 10.83 -2.86
CA VAL A 32 -12.83 10.09 -1.86
C VAL A 32 -11.38 9.97 -2.33
N VAL A 33 -10.44 10.00 -1.39
CA VAL A 33 -9.03 9.77 -1.68
C VAL A 33 -8.60 8.47 -1.03
N PHE A 34 -8.34 7.47 -1.85
CA PHE A 34 -7.92 6.15 -1.41
C PHE A 34 -6.42 6.10 -1.19
N LYS A 35 -5.99 5.44 -0.12
CA LYS A 35 -4.61 5.03 0.06
C LYS A 35 -4.36 3.74 -0.71
N VAL A 36 -3.42 3.76 -1.64
CA VAL A 36 -3.03 2.58 -2.42
C VAL A 36 -2.13 1.70 -1.56
N ASP A 37 -2.56 0.46 -1.36
CA ASP A 37 -1.96 -0.46 -0.40
C ASP A 37 -1.75 -1.85 -1.03
N THR A 38 -0.51 -2.12 -1.46
CA THR A 38 -0.10 -3.43 -1.96
C THR A 38 0.15 -4.46 -0.86
N GLY A 39 0.19 -4.03 0.40
CA GLY A 39 0.18 -4.90 1.58
C GLY A 39 -1.23 -5.36 1.96
N ALA A 40 -2.27 -4.75 1.39
CA ALA A 40 -3.65 -5.15 1.60
C ALA A 40 -4.18 -6.05 0.48
N SER A 41 -4.71 -7.22 0.84
CA SER A 41 -5.32 -8.16 -0.12
C SER A 41 -6.69 -7.71 -0.63
N CYS A 42 -7.34 -6.78 0.06
CA CYS A 42 -8.66 -6.27 -0.25
C CYS A 42 -8.76 -4.76 -0.02
N SER A 43 -9.71 -4.13 -0.70
CA SER A 43 -10.01 -2.71 -0.58
C SER A 43 -11.01 -2.48 0.55
N LEU A 44 -10.85 -1.37 1.26
CA LEU A 44 -11.70 -0.99 2.39
C LEU A 44 -12.18 0.46 2.24
N VAL A 45 -13.43 0.69 2.61
CA VAL A 45 -14.03 2.03 2.67
C VAL A 45 -14.71 2.23 4.03
N PRO A 46 -14.58 3.41 4.66
CA PRO A 46 -15.35 3.78 5.83
C PRO A 46 -16.85 3.78 5.55
N TRP A 47 -17.67 3.27 6.48
CA TRP A 47 -19.13 3.32 6.37
C TRP A 47 -19.65 4.76 6.14
N ASP A 48 -19.03 5.74 6.78
CA ASP A 48 -19.37 7.17 6.63
C ASP A 48 -19.19 7.69 5.19
N ASP A 49 -18.17 7.23 4.46
CA ASP A 49 -17.98 7.60 3.04
C ASP A 49 -19.04 6.97 2.14
N VAL A 50 -19.49 5.75 2.45
CA VAL A 50 -20.62 5.09 1.74
C VAL A 50 -21.91 5.87 1.94
N GLN A 51 -22.22 6.29 3.19
CA GLN A 51 -23.42 7.07 3.49
C GLN A 51 -23.40 8.43 2.80
N LYS A 52 -22.26 9.14 2.88
CA LYS A 52 -22.10 10.43 2.20
C LYS A 52 -22.15 10.31 0.68
N GLY A 53 -21.81 9.15 0.13
CA GLY A 53 -21.92 8.84 -1.29
C GLY A 53 -23.31 8.44 -1.74
N GLY A 54 -24.25 8.18 -0.82
CA GLY A 54 -25.60 7.69 -1.12
C GLY A 54 -25.61 6.28 -1.71
N LEU A 55 -24.76 5.39 -1.20
CA LEU A 55 -24.59 4.02 -1.71
C LEU A 55 -24.97 2.93 -0.71
N GLU A 56 -25.71 3.25 0.34
CA GLU A 56 -26.11 2.31 1.40
C GLU A 56 -26.85 1.10 0.83
N ASP A 57 -27.77 1.34 -0.12
CA ASP A 57 -28.57 0.29 -0.78
C ASP A 57 -27.73 -0.62 -1.70
N LEU A 58 -26.48 -0.25 -1.98
CA LEU A 58 -25.53 -1.03 -2.78
C LEU A 58 -24.57 -1.84 -1.91
N VAL A 59 -24.71 -1.81 -0.58
CA VAL A 59 -23.93 -2.66 0.32
C VAL A 59 -24.64 -3.98 0.55
N ASP A 60 -24.00 -5.05 0.10
CA ASP A 60 -24.36 -6.43 0.42
C ASP A 60 -23.91 -6.72 1.86
N LEU A 61 -24.84 -6.57 2.82
CA LEU A 61 -24.56 -6.70 4.25
C LEU A 61 -24.20 -8.14 4.60
N GLN A 62 -22.91 -8.34 4.87
CA GLN A 62 -22.32 -9.63 5.23
C GLN A 62 -21.26 -9.38 6.29
N PRO A 63 -21.67 -9.27 7.57
CA PRO A 63 -20.73 -9.02 8.65
C PRO A 63 -19.68 -10.13 8.73
N ALA A 64 -18.41 -9.75 8.66
CA ALA A 64 -17.29 -10.70 8.70
C ALA A 64 -16.07 -10.06 9.35
N LYS A 65 -15.08 -10.87 9.71
CA LYS A 65 -13.77 -10.38 10.14
C LYS A 65 -12.77 -10.58 9.00
N VAL A 66 -12.17 -9.48 8.52
CA VAL A 66 -11.21 -9.50 7.41
C VAL A 66 -9.93 -8.79 7.87
N GLY A 67 -8.80 -9.50 7.91
CA GLY A 67 -7.52 -8.91 8.32
C GLY A 67 -7.52 -8.31 9.73
N GLY A 68 -8.30 -8.90 10.65
CA GLY A 68 -8.45 -8.39 12.01
C GLY A 68 -9.58 -7.35 12.20
N LEU A 69 -10.04 -6.71 11.12
CA LEU A 69 -11.09 -5.68 11.14
C LEU A 69 -12.49 -6.27 11.01
N GLN A 70 -13.44 -5.70 11.74
CA GLN A 70 -14.86 -6.02 11.54
C GLN A 70 -15.38 -5.26 10.31
N VAL A 71 -15.86 -5.99 9.31
CA VAL A 71 -16.51 -5.43 8.12
C VAL A 71 -18.02 -5.66 8.22
N CYS A 72 -18.80 -4.72 7.69
CA CYS A 72 -20.26 -4.73 7.67
C CYS A 72 -20.82 -5.41 6.41
N GLY A 73 -20.06 -5.40 5.31
CA GLY A 73 -20.49 -5.95 4.03
C GLY A 73 -19.56 -5.58 2.88
N ILE A 74 -20.03 -5.85 1.67
CA ILE A 74 -19.31 -5.59 0.41
C ILE A 74 -20.10 -4.58 -0.41
N LEU A 75 -19.42 -3.51 -0.83
CA LEU A 75 -19.98 -2.48 -1.69
C LEU A 75 -20.02 -2.95 -3.15
N ARG A 76 -21.21 -2.94 -3.76
CA ARG A 76 -21.46 -3.35 -5.16
C ARG A 76 -21.51 -2.16 -6.10
N ALA A 77 -20.57 -1.22 -5.94
CA ALA A 77 -20.48 -0.02 -6.77
C ALA A 77 -19.05 0.16 -7.31
N PRO A 78 -18.89 0.71 -8.52
CA PRO A 78 -17.57 1.06 -9.04
C PRO A 78 -17.01 2.30 -8.34
N LEU A 79 -15.69 2.38 -8.23
CA LEU A 79 -14.98 3.62 -7.94
C LEU A 79 -14.72 4.36 -9.25
N MET A 80 -15.19 5.59 -9.36
CA MET A 80 -15.02 6.39 -10.58
C MET A 80 -13.77 7.25 -10.48
N CYS A 81 -12.74 6.93 -11.25
CA CYS A 81 -11.50 7.70 -11.32
C CYS A 81 -11.56 8.77 -12.42
N LYS A 82 -10.54 9.63 -12.46
CA LYS A 82 -10.36 10.62 -13.54
C LYS A 82 -10.49 9.96 -14.92
N ARG A 83 -11.03 10.71 -15.89
CA ARG A 83 -11.31 10.24 -17.27
C ARG A 83 -12.35 9.12 -17.34
N SER A 84 -13.27 9.08 -16.37
CA SER A 84 -14.41 8.14 -16.35
C SER A 84 -14.00 6.66 -16.30
N ILE A 85 -12.84 6.36 -15.70
CA ILE A 85 -12.40 4.98 -15.48
C ILE A 85 -13.18 4.42 -14.29
N ALA A 86 -13.84 3.28 -14.48
CA ALA A 86 -14.58 2.60 -13.43
C ALA A 86 -13.76 1.43 -12.86
N LEU A 87 -13.34 1.53 -11.61
CA LEU A 87 -12.63 0.47 -10.91
C LEU A 87 -13.61 -0.41 -10.12
N TRP A 88 -13.65 -1.69 -10.45
CA TRP A 88 -14.42 -2.73 -9.76
C TRP A 88 -13.52 -3.60 -8.87
N GLY A 89 -14.04 -3.99 -7.70
CA GLY A 89 -13.33 -4.81 -6.71
C GLY A 89 -14.25 -5.42 -5.65
N LEU A 90 -13.66 -6.17 -4.72
CA LEU A 90 -14.29 -6.61 -3.47
C LEU A 90 -14.04 -5.52 -2.42
N ILE A 91 -14.80 -4.44 -2.52
CA ILE A 91 -14.65 -3.27 -1.66
C ILE A 91 -15.42 -3.53 -0.36
N TYR A 92 -14.71 -3.85 0.71
CA TYR A 92 -15.31 -4.06 2.02
C TYR A 92 -15.65 -2.73 2.68
N VAL A 93 -16.77 -2.71 3.40
CA VAL A 93 -17.21 -1.53 4.16
C VAL A 93 -17.05 -1.81 5.64
N SER A 94 -16.44 -0.89 6.39
CA SER A 94 -16.26 -1.04 7.83
C SER A 94 -16.51 0.28 8.56
N GLY A 95 -17.14 0.22 9.73
CA GLY A 95 -17.25 1.35 10.65
C GLY A 95 -15.97 1.63 11.45
N GLU A 96 -15.04 0.68 11.50
CA GLU A 96 -13.74 0.81 12.19
C GLU A 96 -12.66 1.42 11.27
N CYS A 97 -12.87 1.34 9.96
CA CYS A 97 -12.01 1.92 8.95
C CYS A 97 -12.07 3.46 9.02
N LYS A 98 -10.93 4.09 9.29
CA LYS A 98 -10.80 5.56 9.36
C LYS A 98 -10.37 6.20 8.04
N GLU A 99 -9.64 5.47 7.21
CA GLU A 99 -9.14 5.94 5.93
C GLU A 99 -9.43 4.92 4.82
N PRO A 100 -9.99 5.35 3.67
CA PRO A 100 -10.21 4.48 2.53
C PRO A 100 -8.89 3.91 1.99
N LEU A 101 -8.93 2.64 1.62
CA LEU A 101 -7.79 1.86 1.21
C LEU A 101 -8.11 1.06 -0.05
N LEU A 102 -7.17 1.06 -0.99
CA LEU A 102 -7.25 0.34 -2.25
C LEU A 102 -6.23 -0.81 -2.25
N GLY A 103 -6.75 -2.02 -2.08
CA GLY A 103 -5.96 -3.24 -2.00
C GLY A 103 -5.71 -3.92 -3.34
N LEU A 104 -5.02 -5.06 -3.28
CA LEU A 104 -4.68 -5.88 -4.44
C LEU A 104 -5.87 -6.40 -5.21
N ASP A 105 -7.04 -6.57 -4.59
CA ASP A 105 -8.25 -6.96 -5.30
C ASP A 105 -8.59 -5.97 -6.43
N VAL A 106 -8.54 -4.65 -6.17
CA VAL A 106 -8.75 -3.65 -7.21
C VAL A 106 -7.49 -3.50 -8.06
N LEU A 107 -6.31 -3.40 -7.44
CA LEU A 107 -5.08 -3.15 -8.19
C LEU A 107 -4.81 -4.25 -9.23
N PHE A 108 -4.96 -5.52 -8.86
CA PHE A 108 -4.74 -6.63 -9.77
C PHE A 108 -5.83 -6.72 -10.85
N ASN A 109 -7.11 -6.55 -10.50
CA ASN A 109 -8.22 -6.60 -11.46
C ASN A 109 -8.05 -5.57 -12.59
N HIS A 110 -7.38 -4.44 -12.30
CA HIS A 110 -7.09 -3.38 -13.27
C HIS A 110 -5.62 -3.34 -13.71
N ARG A 111 -4.91 -4.48 -13.56
CA ARG A 111 -3.51 -4.70 -13.95
C ARG A 111 -2.56 -3.57 -13.54
N CYS A 112 -2.84 -2.99 -12.38
CA CYS A 112 -2.05 -1.94 -11.79
C CYS A 112 -0.63 -2.45 -11.53
N SER A 113 0.37 -1.76 -12.07
CA SER A 113 1.79 -2.11 -11.87
C SER A 113 2.53 -0.97 -11.15
N LEU A 114 3.32 -1.32 -10.14
CA LEU A 114 4.29 -0.42 -9.51
C LEU A 114 5.63 -0.54 -10.23
N VAL A 115 6.06 0.53 -10.90
CA VAL A 115 7.29 0.51 -11.71
C VAL A 115 8.34 1.47 -11.14
N PRO A 116 9.57 1.00 -10.85
CA PRO A 116 10.69 1.88 -10.52
C PRO A 116 11.01 2.82 -11.69
N SER A 117 11.17 4.12 -11.44
CA SER A 117 11.50 5.10 -12.51
C SER A 117 12.58 6.09 -12.10
N ARG A 118 13.41 6.48 -13.07
CA ARG A 118 14.50 7.44 -12.89
C ARG A 118 14.01 8.90 -12.91
N SER A 119 12.93 9.21 -13.63
CA SER A 119 12.41 10.58 -13.81
C SER A 119 11.25 10.92 -12.87
N LEU A 120 10.43 9.92 -12.50
CA LEU A 120 9.46 9.85 -11.40
C LEU A 120 8.59 8.59 -11.67
N PRO A 121 8.24 7.80 -10.65
CA PRO A 121 7.48 6.56 -10.79
C PRO A 121 5.97 6.79 -10.98
N HIS A 122 5.29 5.80 -11.58
CA HIS A 122 3.89 5.91 -12.00
C HIS A 122 3.15 4.57 -11.83
N LEU A 123 1.84 4.63 -11.55
CA LEU A 123 0.94 3.49 -11.63
C LEU A 123 0.44 3.38 -13.08
N VAL A 124 0.66 2.23 -13.70
CA VAL A 124 0.03 1.92 -14.99
C VAL A 124 -1.23 1.13 -14.69
N VAL A 125 -2.40 1.73 -14.94
CA VAL A 125 -3.69 1.03 -14.91
C VAL A 125 -3.93 0.50 -16.32
N ARG A 126 -4.13 -0.80 -16.50
CA ARG A 126 -4.51 -1.35 -17.81
C ARG A 126 -5.92 -1.89 -17.69
N GLU A 127 -6.81 -1.37 -18.52
CA GLU A 127 -8.20 -1.82 -18.56
C GLU A 127 -8.24 -3.33 -18.81
N MET A 128 -9.06 -4.04 -18.03
CA MET A 128 -9.23 -5.47 -18.16
C MET A 128 -10.70 -5.89 -18.10
N ALA A 129 -11.00 -6.93 -18.89
CA ALA A 129 -12.32 -7.51 -19.08
C ALA A 129 -12.87 -8.34 -17.88
N CYS A 130 -12.19 -8.35 -16.72
CA CYS A 130 -12.58 -9.22 -15.61
C CYS A 130 -13.75 -8.62 -14.84
N ARG A 131 -14.96 -9.14 -15.07
CA ARG A 131 -16.20 -8.67 -14.42
C ARG A 131 -16.46 -9.27 -13.03
N VAL A 132 -15.63 -10.22 -12.58
CA VAL A 132 -15.82 -10.91 -11.29
C VAL A 132 -14.62 -10.61 -10.38
N PRO A 133 -14.78 -9.69 -9.41
CA PRO A 133 -13.72 -9.41 -8.44
C PRO A 133 -13.31 -10.66 -7.66
N ARG A 134 -12.00 -10.85 -7.45
CA ARG A 134 -11.44 -11.94 -6.65
C ARG A 134 -10.45 -11.39 -5.64
N SER A 135 -10.34 -12.07 -4.50
CA SER A 135 -9.23 -11.85 -3.58
C SER A 135 -7.92 -12.27 -4.26
N VAL A 136 -6.89 -11.46 -4.09
CA VAL A 136 -5.55 -11.72 -4.62
C VAL A 136 -4.61 -11.97 -3.45
N PRO A 137 -3.87 -13.09 -3.44
CA PRO A 137 -2.94 -13.37 -2.36
C PRO A 137 -1.80 -12.35 -2.36
N LEU A 138 -1.36 -11.97 -1.16
CA LEU A 138 -0.16 -11.16 -1.00
C LEU A 138 1.04 -11.92 -1.55
N THR A 139 1.90 -11.21 -2.29
CA THR A 139 3.10 -11.79 -2.91
C THR A 139 4.33 -11.33 -2.17
N ARG A 140 5.13 -12.30 -1.69
CA ARG A 140 6.45 -12.02 -1.12
C ARG A 140 7.46 -11.84 -2.25
N HIS A 141 8.36 -10.89 -2.06
CA HIS A 141 9.42 -10.57 -3.01
C HIS A 141 10.78 -10.94 -2.41
N PRO A 142 11.63 -11.65 -3.17
CA PRO A 142 12.96 -11.98 -2.69
C PRO A 142 13.79 -10.71 -2.55
N VAL A 143 14.48 -10.59 -1.42
CA VAL A 143 15.37 -9.49 -1.08
C VAL A 143 16.64 -10.03 -0.42
N THR A 144 17.64 -9.16 -0.26
CA THR A 144 18.71 -9.40 0.72
C THR A 144 18.79 -8.28 1.73
N LEU A 145 19.05 -8.65 2.98
CA LEU A 145 19.33 -7.74 4.10
C LEU A 145 20.79 -7.94 4.52
N ASN A 146 21.64 -6.93 4.32
CA ASN A 146 23.09 -7.03 4.56
C ASN A 146 23.73 -8.24 3.85
N GLY A 147 23.22 -8.62 2.67
CA GLY A 147 23.69 -9.78 1.90
C GLY A 147 23.06 -11.12 2.30
N HIS A 148 22.24 -11.17 3.35
CA HIS A 148 21.50 -12.38 3.72
C HIS A 148 20.16 -12.46 2.99
N PRO A 149 19.78 -13.61 2.42
CA PRO A 149 18.50 -13.77 1.74
C PRO A 149 17.32 -13.66 2.71
N ALA A 150 16.26 -12.99 2.27
CA ALA A 150 14.97 -12.90 2.96
C ALA A 150 13.85 -12.69 1.94
N ASP A 151 12.61 -12.78 2.41
CA ASP A 151 11.41 -12.51 1.62
C ASP A 151 10.62 -11.37 2.27
N ALA A 152 10.18 -10.40 1.47
CA ALA A 152 9.49 -9.21 1.97
C ALA A 152 8.17 -8.94 1.27
N PHE A 153 7.19 -8.42 2.00
CA PHE A 153 6.08 -7.69 1.40
C PHE A 153 6.51 -6.27 1.05
N LEU A 154 6.21 -5.85 -0.18
CA LEU A 154 6.33 -4.46 -0.58
C LEU A 154 5.00 -3.80 -0.28
N ASP A 155 4.96 -3.02 0.80
CA ASP A 155 3.73 -2.47 1.34
C ASP A 155 3.70 -0.95 1.14
N THR A 156 2.89 -0.51 0.18
CA THR A 156 2.69 0.91 -0.11
C THR A 156 1.81 1.63 0.91
N GLY A 157 1.03 0.88 1.68
CA GLY A 157 0.23 1.39 2.78
C GLY A 157 1.05 1.62 4.06
N ALA A 158 2.09 0.83 4.26
CA ALA A 158 3.00 0.96 5.39
C ALA A 158 3.87 2.22 5.27
N SER A 159 3.92 3.00 6.35
CA SER A 159 4.80 4.18 6.43
C SER A 159 6.23 3.81 6.80
N HIS A 160 6.38 2.78 7.64
CA HIS A 160 7.64 2.26 8.16
C HIS A 160 7.89 0.87 7.59
N SER A 161 9.17 0.48 7.57
CA SER A 161 9.57 -0.87 7.21
C SER A 161 9.82 -1.63 8.50
N LEU A 162 9.29 -2.85 8.56
CA LEU A 162 9.22 -3.64 9.78
C LEU A 162 9.96 -4.96 9.57
N ILE A 163 10.74 -5.38 10.55
CA ILE A 163 11.44 -6.66 10.54
C ILE A 163 11.03 -7.49 11.76
N PRO A 164 10.62 -8.76 11.59
CA PRO A 164 10.20 -9.56 12.71
C PRO A 164 11.41 -10.03 13.53
N LEU A 165 11.25 -10.13 14.86
CA LEU A 165 12.37 -10.39 15.78
C LEU A 165 13.06 -11.75 15.53
N ASP A 166 12.30 -12.75 15.11
CA ASP A 166 12.84 -14.06 14.73
C ASP A 166 13.78 -13.98 13.52
N LEU A 167 13.43 -13.18 12.51
CA LEU A 167 14.29 -12.93 11.35
C LEU A 167 15.55 -12.15 11.75
N VAL A 168 15.42 -11.16 12.64
CA VAL A 168 16.59 -10.44 13.21
C VAL A 168 17.57 -11.42 13.84
N HIS A 169 17.08 -12.33 14.70
CA HIS A 169 17.92 -13.33 15.35
C HIS A 169 18.52 -14.33 14.36
N ALA A 170 17.72 -14.81 13.40
CA ALA A 170 18.17 -15.76 12.39
C ALA A 170 19.29 -15.19 11.51
N LEU A 171 19.24 -13.88 11.24
CA LEU A 171 20.24 -13.16 10.45
C LEU A 171 21.40 -12.60 11.29
N GLY A 172 21.37 -12.77 12.61
CA GLY A 172 22.40 -12.24 13.51
C GLY A 172 22.53 -10.70 13.46
N LEU A 173 21.42 -10.00 13.19
CA LEU A 173 21.42 -8.55 13.06
C LEU A 173 21.41 -7.86 14.44
N THR A 174 22.18 -6.78 14.56
CA THR A 174 22.24 -5.99 15.80
C THR A 174 20.95 -5.17 15.98
N VAL A 175 20.33 -5.31 17.16
CA VAL A 175 19.19 -4.49 17.58
C VAL A 175 19.66 -3.32 18.45
N VAL A 176 19.06 -2.15 18.23
CA VAL A 176 19.29 -0.95 19.02
C VAL A 176 17.97 -0.46 19.63
N GLN A 177 18.03 -0.03 20.88
CA GLN A 177 16.91 0.61 21.58
C GLN A 177 16.74 2.07 21.13
N ARG A 178 15.51 2.46 20.79
CA ARG A 178 15.13 3.84 20.48
C ARG A 178 15.03 4.65 21.77
N GLN A 179 15.44 5.92 21.72
CA GLN A 179 15.23 6.87 22.83
C GLN A 179 13.74 7.20 23.04
N ARG A 180 12.91 7.04 22.00
CA ARG A 180 11.46 7.23 22.05
C ARG A 180 10.79 6.10 21.28
N ALA A 181 9.76 5.51 21.88
CA ALA A 181 8.93 4.51 21.23
C ALA A 181 8.24 5.10 20.00
N VAL A 182 8.09 4.27 18.97
CA VAL A 182 7.30 4.56 17.78
C VAL A 182 6.03 3.73 17.86
N THR A 183 4.88 4.39 17.96
CA THR A 183 3.58 3.70 17.90
C THR A 183 3.26 3.37 16.45
N LEU A 184 3.18 2.08 16.17
CA LEU A 184 2.79 1.48 14.90
C LEU A 184 1.30 1.16 14.95
N PHE A 185 0.54 1.69 14.00
CA PHE A 185 -0.89 1.42 13.89
C PHE A 185 -1.10 0.34 12.83
N PHE A 186 -1.42 -0.87 13.27
CA PHE A 186 -1.83 -1.99 12.43
C PHE A 186 -3.36 -2.02 12.30
N THR A 187 -3.85 -2.85 11.37
CA THR A 187 -5.29 -3.00 11.13
C THR A 187 -6.00 -3.69 12.29
N ASP A 188 -5.31 -4.53 13.05
CA ASP A 188 -5.83 -5.25 14.22
C ASP A 188 -5.61 -4.52 15.56
N GLY A 189 -4.87 -3.41 15.55
CA GLY A 189 -4.60 -2.61 16.75
C GLY A 189 -3.33 -1.79 16.64
N SER A 190 -3.04 -0.98 17.66
CA SER A 190 -1.76 -0.28 17.78
C SER A 190 -0.77 -1.11 18.60
N GLU A 191 0.49 -1.14 18.18
CA GLU A 191 1.62 -1.63 18.97
C GLU A 191 2.69 -0.54 19.10
N ASP A 192 3.47 -0.59 20.17
CA ASP A 192 4.65 0.27 20.31
C ASP A 192 5.91 -0.53 19.95
N SER A 193 6.75 0.05 19.09
CA SER A 193 8.10 -0.45 18.83
C SER A 193 9.13 0.44 19.51
N THR A 194 9.94 -0.16 20.38
CA THR A 194 11.07 0.49 21.06
C THR A 194 12.41 0.12 20.46
N GLU A 195 12.44 -0.73 19.43
CA GLU A 195 13.65 -1.38 18.93
C GLU A 195 13.73 -1.30 17.41
N TYR A 196 14.95 -1.19 16.88
CA TYR A 196 15.19 -1.14 15.45
C TYR A 196 16.55 -1.73 15.07
N VAL A 197 16.68 -2.16 13.83
CA VAL A 197 17.95 -2.56 13.22
C VAL A 197 18.52 -1.38 12.44
N PRO A 198 19.70 -0.83 12.81
CA PRO A 198 20.31 0.27 12.09
C PRO A 198 21.13 -0.21 10.88
N HIS A 199 21.45 0.74 9.99
CA HIS A 199 22.41 0.57 8.90
C HIS A 199 22.16 -0.61 7.94
N VAL A 200 20.90 -1.01 7.74
CA VAL A 200 20.55 -2.11 6.85
C VAL A 200 20.78 -1.72 5.39
N CYS A 201 21.49 -2.58 4.66
CA CYS A 201 21.55 -2.60 3.21
C CYS A 201 20.46 -3.53 2.68
N ILE A 202 19.59 -3.02 1.84
CA ILE A 202 18.46 -3.75 1.27
C ILE A 202 18.65 -3.84 -0.24
N CYS A 203 18.74 -5.05 -0.78
CA CYS A 203 18.71 -5.29 -2.22
C CYS A 203 17.38 -5.91 -2.62
N LEU A 204 16.79 -5.39 -3.70
CA LEU A 204 15.59 -5.90 -4.34
C LEU A 204 15.90 -6.19 -5.80
N GLY A 205 15.45 -7.32 -6.33
CA GLY A 205 15.63 -7.65 -7.73
C GLY A 205 15.40 -9.14 -8.03
N PRO A 206 15.52 -9.52 -9.31
CA PRO A 206 15.54 -10.94 -9.69
C PRO A 206 16.73 -11.67 -9.07
N GLN A 207 16.71 -13.00 -9.06
CA GLN A 207 17.66 -13.80 -8.29
C GLN A 207 19.12 -13.53 -8.68
N GLU A 208 19.38 -13.28 -9.96
CA GLU A 208 20.69 -12.93 -10.52
C GLU A 208 21.20 -11.58 -9.99
N ALA A 209 20.28 -10.64 -9.75
CA ALA A 209 20.60 -9.34 -9.17
C ALA A 209 20.96 -9.45 -7.69
N LEU A 210 20.30 -10.34 -6.95
CA LEU A 210 20.59 -10.59 -5.53
C LEU A 210 21.94 -11.30 -5.32
N GLN A 211 22.44 -11.99 -6.34
CA GLN A 211 23.76 -12.62 -6.38
C GLN A 211 24.88 -11.66 -6.84
N GLY A 212 24.56 -10.40 -7.14
CA GLY A 212 25.55 -9.37 -7.50
C GLY A 212 25.95 -9.33 -8.98
N GLU A 213 25.27 -10.07 -9.86
CA GLU A 213 25.73 -10.26 -11.23
C GLU A 213 25.28 -9.15 -12.21
N ARG A 214 24.13 -8.47 -11.94
CA ARG A 214 23.69 -7.14 -12.44
C ARG A 214 22.17 -6.98 -12.24
N GLY A 215 21.68 -5.73 -12.26
CA GLY A 215 20.25 -5.44 -12.47
C GLY A 215 19.38 -5.29 -11.22
N GLY A 216 19.98 -5.30 -10.02
CA GLY A 216 19.28 -5.08 -8.75
C GLY A 216 19.19 -3.62 -8.35
N TRP A 217 18.19 -3.31 -7.54
CA TRP A 217 18.14 -2.04 -6.83
C TRP A 217 18.67 -2.24 -5.41
N GLU A 218 19.58 -1.37 -4.99
CA GLU A 218 20.18 -1.41 -3.67
C GLU A 218 19.93 -0.10 -2.94
N VAL A 219 19.57 -0.20 -1.68
CA VAL A 219 19.37 0.93 -0.79
C VAL A 219 20.13 0.68 0.52
N ARG A 220 21.14 1.51 0.79
CA ARG A 220 21.98 1.41 2.00
C ARG A 220 21.51 2.30 3.13
N GLY A 221 21.92 1.94 4.35
CA GLY A 221 21.82 2.76 5.55
C GLY A 221 20.39 2.96 6.04
N ARG A 222 19.57 1.91 5.99
CA ARG A 222 18.17 1.97 6.42
C ARG A 222 17.99 1.51 7.86
N GLU A 223 16.91 2.00 8.44
CA GLU A 223 16.40 1.51 9.71
C GLU A 223 15.16 0.66 9.43
N LEU A 224 15.12 -0.51 10.05
CA LEU A 224 13.94 -1.37 10.08
C LEU A 224 13.45 -1.43 11.54
N ASP A 225 12.20 -1.06 11.79
CA ASP A 225 11.62 -1.18 13.13
C ASP A 225 11.37 -2.65 13.44
N VAL A 226 11.77 -3.08 14.64
CA VAL A 226 11.55 -4.46 15.08
C VAL A 226 10.12 -4.57 15.61
N TYR A 227 9.41 -5.62 15.19
CA TYR A 227 8.04 -5.85 15.61
C TYR A 227 7.73 -7.34 15.77
N GLY A 228 6.86 -7.69 16.72
CA GLY A 228 6.35 -9.05 16.91
C GLY A 228 7.40 -10.17 17.04
N ARG A 229 6.93 -11.40 17.28
CA ARG A 229 7.78 -12.62 17.23
C ARG A 229 7.55 -13.46 15.97
N HIS A 230 6.41 -13.27 15.31
CA HIS A 230 5.99 -14.02 14.12
C HIS A 230 5.32 -13.03 13.18
N GLY A 231 6.09 -12.54 12.22
CA GLY A 231 5.63 -11.54 11.24
C GLY A 231 6.34 -11.74 9.92
N ASP A 232 5.88 -11.01 8.91
CA ASP A 232 6.55 -10.93 7.62
C ASP A 232 7.49 -9.71 7.60
N LEU A 233 8.60 -9.79 6.88
CA LEU A 233 9.38 -8.59 6.61
C LEU A 233 8.54 -7.66 5.73
N ILE A 234 8.30 -6.44 6.19
CA ILE A 234 7.52 -5.43 5.47
C ILE A 234 8.45 -4.30 5.05
N LEU A 235 8.54 -4.05 3.75
CA LEU A 235 9.21 -2.87 3.21
C LEU A 235 8.16 -1.80 2.93
N GLY A 236 8.05 -0.85 3.85
CA GLY A 236 7.16 0.30 3.76
C GLY A 236 7.76 1.48 3.00
N MET A 237 6.99 2.56 2.92
CA MET A 237 7.29 3.73 2.10
C MET A 237 8.57 4.48 2.48
N ASN A 238 9.09 4.33 3.70
CA ASN A 238 10.40 4.85 4.09
C ASN A 238 11.56 4.22 3.28
N VAL A 239 11.42 2.96 2.87
CA VAL A 239 12.38 2.23 2.01
C VAL A 239 11.95 2.27 0.55
N LEU A 240 10.68 1.99 0.22
CA LEU A 240 10.22 1.91 -1.17
C LEU A 240 10.48 3.20 -1.97
N ARG A 241 10.41 4.37 -1.34
CA ARG A 241 10.76 5.65 -2.00
C ARG A 241 12.21 5.75 -2.40
N LYS A 242 13.11 5.04 -1.72
CA LYS A 242 14.54 5.02 -2.05
C LYS A 242 14.81 4.15 -3.27
N PHE A 243 14.00 3.12 -3.48
CA PHE A 243 13.89 2.41 -4.76
C PHE A 243 13.18 3.23 -5.85
N ARG A 244 12.78 4.47 -5.54
CA ARG A 244 11.99 5.34 -6.42
C ARG A 244 10.70 4.66 -6.87
N MET A 245 10.05 3.91 -5.98
CA MET A 245 8.67 3.46 -6.15
C MET A 245 7.72 4.55 -5.64
N ALA A 246 6.83 5.06 -6.49
CA ALA A 246 5.80 6.06 -6.14
C ALA A 246 4.72 6.11 -7.25
N PHE A 247 3.70 6.95 -7.04
CA PHE A 247 2.53 7.13 -7.92
C PHE A 247 2.61 8.48 -8.64
N HIS A 248 2.00 8.56 -9.82
CA HIS A 248 1.77 9.82 -10.55
C HIS A 248 0.27 10.00 -10.76
N GLU A 249 -0.23 11.21 -10.53
CA GLU A 249 -1.64 11.59 -10.76
C GLU A 249 -2.07 11.52 -12.25
N ASP A 250 -1.12 11.20 -13.14
CA ASP A 250 -1.38 10.98 -14.57
C ASP A 250 -1.52 9.49 -14.82
N TYR A 251 -2.75 9.01 -14.64
CA TYR A 251 -3.16 7.70 -15.12
C TYR A 251 -2.82 7.58 -16.60
N ARG A 252 -1.88 6.70 -16.95
CA ARG A 252 -1.66 6.27 -18.33
C ARG A 252 -2.23 4.88 -18.47
N MET A 253 -3.29 4.79 -19.26
CA MET A 253 -3.80 3.52 -19.76
C MET A 253 -2.91 3.10 -20.92
N GLU A 254 -2.14 2.04 -20.75
CA GLU A 254 -1.53 1.34 -21.88
C GLU A 254 -2.52 0.29 -22.37
N MET A 255 -3.16 0.61 -23.51
CA MET A 255 -3.93 -0.36 -24.28
C MET A 255 -2.95 -1.37 -24.86
N SER A 256 -2.85 -2.57 -24.27
CA SER A 256 -2.19 -3.68 -24.95
C SER A 256 -3.08 -4.09 -26.12
N PRO A 257 -2.58 -4.16 -27.37
CA PRO A 257 -3.28 -4.94 -28.38
C PRO A 257 -3.37 -6.37 -27.83
N LEU A 258 -4.59 -6.89 -27.78
CA LEU A 258 -4.87 -8.23 -27.30
C LEU A 258 -4.08 -9.24 -28.15
N HIS A 259 -3.32 -10.11 -27.49
CA HIS A 259 -2.95 -11.43 -27.99
C HIS A 259 -3.77 -12.45 -27.21
#